data_AF-A0A853CFT8-F1
#
_entry.id   AF-A0A853CFT8-F1
#
_cell.length_a   1.000
_cell.length_b   1.000
_cell.length_c   1.000
_cell.angle_alpha   90.00
_cell.angle_beta   90.00
_cell.angle_gamma   90.00
#
_symmetry.space_group_name_H-M   'P 1'
#
loop_
_entity.id
_entity.type
_entity.pdbx_description
1 polymer ?
#
loop_
_entity_poly.entity_id
_entity_poly.type
_entity_poly.pdbx_seq_one_letter_code
_entity_poly.pdbx_strand_id
1 'polypeptide(L)'
;MRISRIAQGVIPDYGDRSYASVAAIYSALGIEKSLLTASFLGYGLFLLALTEAVRRYRHGHLTWSTTIVAAAGCILGAVYLGFYSKDIVVAVIALAVIALPSNPAGNVTLALIFVGYALTFRSYWFLILAISIGLIVLRRRLRTPARMLLLLVAVLVTASLIYASLYGVDIRDVRDAINADRLGSADAQSAISSFLTGGGVAGGAINACLELLFLVAPIPLALTGGPLYAGIAVLLAAFWMTVFLAVRKLGRTPSADPRLWRASAVLLACVVVQSLFEPDYGSALRHLTPFLPVALFLLHGASTITALRANQQPAARSRVYIRGAV
;
A
#
# COMPACT_ATOMS: atom_id res chain seq x y z
N MET A 1 12.93 2.19 19.95
CA MET A 1 13.05 2.07 21.41
C MET A 1 11.77 2.41 22.19
N ARG A 2 10.93 3.37 21.74
CA ARG A 2 9.70 3.76 22.44
C ARG A 2 8.75 2.59 22.77
N ILE A 3 8.45 1.72 21.81
CA ILE A 3 7.53 0.57 22.00
C ILE A 3 8.05 -0.40 23.08
N SER A 4 9.34 -0.75 23.06
CA SER A 4 9.95 -1.64 24.05
C SER A 4 9.92 -1.04 25.45
N ARG A 5 10.15 0.28 25.59
CA ARG A 5 10.03 0.97 26.87
C ARG A 5 8.60 1.01 27.40
N ILE A 6 7.59 1.19 26.54
CA ILE A 6 6.17 1.08 26.92
C ILE A 6 5.86 -0.36 27.34
N ALA A 7 6.31 -1.35 26.57
CA ALA A 7 6.07 -2.77 26.84
C ALA A 7 6.69 -3.25 28.16
N GLN A 8 7.80 -2.64 28.57
CA GLN A 8 8.46 -2.89 29.84
C GLN A 8 7.88 -2.06 31.01
N GLY A 9 6.87 -1.21 30.77
CA GLY A 9 6.29 -0.33 31.79
C GLY A 9 7.20 0.83 32.22
N VAL A 10 8.24 1.16 31.45
CA VAL A 10 9.24 2.18 31.80
C VAL A 10 8.73 3.60 31.52
N ILE A 11 7.88 3.77 30.50
CA ILE A 11 7.27 5.05 30.16
C ILE A 11 5.76 4.88 29.94
N PRO A 12 4.93 5.86 30.32
CA PRO A 12 3.51 5.85 30.01
C PRO A 12 3.27 5.91 28.50
N ASP A 13 2.10 5.45 28.05
CA ASP A 13 1.76 5.39 26.62
C ASP A 13 1.42 6.75 25.98
N TYR A 14 1.42 7.84 26.76
CA TYR A 14 1.11 9.21 26.35
C TYR A 14 -0.18 9.32 25.50
N GLY A 15 -1.13 8.40 25.68
CA GLY A 15 -2.38 8.37 24.92
C GLY A 15 -2.27 7.88 23.47
N ASP A 16 -1.09 7.43 23.01
CA ASP A 16 -0.95 6.84 21.67
C ASP A 16 -1.31 5.34 21.68
N ARG A 17 -2.62 5.07 21.50
CA ARG A 17 -3.20 3.72 21.52
C ARG A 17 -2.50 2.74 20.59
N SER A 18 -1.93 3.20 19.47
CA SER A 18 -1.24 2.33 18.52
C SER A 18 0.05 1.77 19.13
N TYR A 19 0.84 2.59 19.81
CA TYR A 19 2.07 2.14 20.46
C TYR A 19 1.78 1.26 21.68
N ALA A 20 0.75 1.61 22.46
CA ALA A 20 0.29 0.81 23.60
C ALA A 20 -0.13 -0.60 23.17
N SER A 21 -0.96 -0.70 22.13
CA SER A 21 -1.49 -1.98 21.64
C SER A 21 -0.37 -2.90 21.14
N VAL A 22 0.62 -2.36 20.42
CA VAL A 22 1.77 -3.13 19.94
C VAL A 22 2.69 -3.53 21.11
N ALA A 23 2.89 -2.64 22.07
CA ALA A 23 3.64 -2.94 23.28
C ALA A 23 3.00 -4.08 24.08
N ALA A 24 1.67 -4.11 24.18
CA ALA A 24 0.92 -5.19 24.80
C ALA A 24 1.11 -6.52 24.06
N ILE A 25 1.16 -6.52 22.72
CA ILE A 25 1.49 -7.71 21.93
C ILE A 25 2.91 -8.21 22.27
N TYR A 26 3.91 -7.33 22.28
CA TYR A 26 5.28 -7.71 22.60
C TYR A 26 5.43 -8.24 24.03
N SER A 27 4.73 -7.63 25.00
CA SER A 27 4.71 -8.07 26.40
C SER A 27 3.98 -9.41 26.59
N ALA A 28 2.84 -9.61 25.92
CA ALA A 28 2.10 -10.87 25.97
C ALA A 28 2.91 -12.05 25.38
N LEU A 29 3.80 -11.76 24.43
CA LEU A 29 4.72 -12.74 23.85
C LEU A 29 6.02 -12.91 24.67
N GLY A 30 6.26 -12.09 25.70
CA GLY A 30 7.46 -12.13 26.53
C GLY A 30 8.75 -11.72 25.79
N ILE A 31 8.62 -10.91 24.73
CA ILE A 31 9.75 -10.52 23.86
C ILE A 31 10.12 -9.04 23.97
N GLU A 32 9.56 -8.32 24.95
CA GLU A 32 9.75 -6.88 25.14
C GLU A 32 11.18 -6.45 25.45
N LYS A 33 12.04 -7.39 25.89
CA LYS A 33 13.47 -7.17 26.18
C LYS A 33 14.40 -7.69 25.09
N SER A 34 13.93 -8.56 24.18
CA SER A 34 14.77 -9.20 23.17
C SER A 34 14.53 -8.57 21.80
N LEU A 35 15.37 -7.58 21.46
CA LEU A 35 15.31 -6.96 20.13
C LEU A 35 15.42 -8.01 19.03
N LEU A 36 16.34 -8.96 19.16
CA LEU A 36 16.55 -10.03 18.19
C LEU A 36 15.26 -10.84 17.94
N THR A 37 14.54 -11.22 19.00
CA THR A 37 13.29 -11.99 18.86
C THR A 37 12.17 -11.15 18.24
N ALA A 38 12.06 -9.88 18.62
CA ALA A 38 11.13 -8.95 17.98
C ALA A 38 11.44 -8.74 16.49
N SER A 39 12.73 -8.65 16.13
CA SER A 39 13.20 -8.57 14.74
C SER A 39 12.84 -9.82 13.95
N PHE A 40 13.06 -11.02 14.52
CA PHE A 40 12.67 -12.28 13.88
C PHE A 40 11.17 -12.39 13.69
N LEU A 41 10.37 -11.94 14.65
CA LEU A 41 8.91 -11.93 14.50
C LEU A 41 8.49 -10.98 13.38
N GLY A 42 8.95 -9.73 13.41
CA GLY A 42 8.54 -8.71 12.45
C GLY A 42 8.99 -8.99 11.03
N TYR A 43 10.30 -9.18 10.85
CA TYR A 43 10.87 -9.47 9.55
C TYR A 43 10.51 -10.89 9.07
N GLY A 44 10.39 -11.86 9.99
CA GLY A 44 9.94 -13.22 9.64
C GLY A 44 8.52 -13.25 9.10
N LEU A 45 7.56 -12.56 9.73
CA LEU A 45 6.19 -12.45 9.20
C LEU A 45 6.18 -11.79 7.81
N PHE A 46 7.01 -10.78 7.60
CA PHE A 46 7.18 -10.14 6.31
C PHE A 46 7.77 -11.09 5.25
N LEU A 47 8.81 -11.86 5.58
CA LEU A 47 9.38 -12.87 4.71
C LEU A 47 8.38 -13.97 4.37
N LEU A 48 7.57 -14.42 5.34
CA LEU A 48 6.48 -15.37 5.10
C LEU A 48 5.49 -14.83 4.07
N ALA A 49 5.12 -13.55 4.16
CA ALA A 49 4.27 -12.90 3.16
C ALA A 49 4.93 -12.84 1.78
N LEU A 50 6.22 -12.51 1.69
CA LEU A 50 6.99 -12.53 0.43
C LEU A 50 7.05 -13.94 -0.18
N THR A 51 7.37 -14.94 0.62
CA THR A 51 7.44 -16.33 0.18
C THR A 51 6.08 -16.81 -0.31
N GLU A 52 4.99 -16.49 0.40
CA GLU A 52 3.64 -16.83 -0.02
C GLU A 52 3.28 -16.14 -1.34
N ALA A 53 3.65 -14.88 -1.54
CA ALA A 53 3.44 -14.15 -2.79
C ALA A 53 4.10 -14.86 -3.99
N VAL A 54 5.35 -15.32 -3.83
CA VAL A 54 6.09 -16.04 -4.88
C VAL A 54 5.53 -17.45 -5.08
N ARG A 55 5.26 -18.18 -3.99
CA ARG A 55 4.79 -19.58 -4.02
C ARG A 55 3.51 -19.75 -4.83
N ARG A 56 2.59 -18.78 -4.74
CA ARG A 56 1.30 -18.78 -5.46
C ARG A 56 1.43 -18.83 -6.97
N TYR A 57 2.53 -18.30 -7.50
CA TYR A 57 2.83 -18.29 -8.94
C TYR A 57 4.24 -18.85 -9.18
N ARG A 58 4.65 -19.89 -8.45
CA ARG A 58 6.02 -20.45 -8.52
C ARG A 58 6.45 -20.91 -9.93
N HIS A 59 5.50 -21.21 -10.79
CA HIS A 59 5.73 -21.61 -12.20
C HIS A 59 5.55 -20.44 -13.18
N GLY A 60 5.32 -19.23 -12.65
CA GLY A 60 5.18 -18.00 -13.41
C GLY A 60 6.52 -17.43 -13.85
N HIS A 61 6.48 -16.57 -14.86
CA HIS A 61 7.68 -15.89 -15.35
C HIS A 61 8.06 -14.72 -14.43
N LEU A 62 9.23 -14.80 -13.81
CA LEU A 62 9.81 -13.70 -13.06
C LEU A 62 10.27 -12.60 -14.03
N THR A 63 9.84 -11.37 -13.79
CA THR A 63 10.29 -10.20 -14.54
C THR A 63 11.30 -9.40 -13.73
N TRP A 64 12.06 -8.53 -14.38
CA TRP A 64 12.95 -7.58 -13.68
C TRP A 64 12.21 -6.77 -12.62
N SER A 65 10.98 -6.33 -12.91
CA SER A 65 10.16 -5.60 -11.93
C SER A 65 9.81 -6.45 -10.70
N THR A 66 9.49 -7.74 -10.86
CA THR A 66 9.24 -8.62 -9.70
C THR A 66 10.52 -8.86 -8.89
N THR A 67 11.66 -9.00 -9.54
CA THR A 67 12.96 -9.19 -8.87
C THR A 67 13.37 -7.95 -8.09
N ILE A 68 13.22 -6.76 -8.69
CA ILE A 68 13.54 -5.48 -8.03
C ILE A 68 12.62 -5.25 -6.82
N VAL A 69 11.31 -5.48 -6.96
CA VAL A 69 10.36 -5.32 -5.84
C VAL A 69 10.63 -6.34 -4.72
N ALA A 70 11.01 -7.58 -5.06
CA ALA A 70 11.40 -8.57 -4.05
C ALA A 70 12.69 -8.15 -3.32
N ALA A 71 13.72 -7.73 -4.05
CA ALA A 71 14.99 -7.29 -3.48
C ALA A 71 14.83 -6.03 -2.61
N ALA A 72 14.13 -5.01 -3.11
CA ALA A 72 13.77 -3.83 -2.34
C ALA A 72 12.92 -4.20 -1.12
N GLY A 73 12.01 -5.16 -1.27
CA GLY A 73 11.22 -5.75 -0.19
C GLY A 73 12.09 -6.31 0.94
N CYS A 74 13.06 -7.16 0.63
CA CYS A 74 13.97 -7.71 1.64
C CYS A 74 14.73 -6.61 2.39
N ILE A 75 15.29 -5.63 1.66
CA ILE A 75 16.06 -4.53 2.27
C ILE A 75 15.16 -3.66 3.16
N LEU A 76 14.06 -3.16 2.62
CA LEU A 76 13.15 -2.26 3.36
C LEU A 76 12.45 -2.99 4.51
N GLY A 77 12.10 -4.26 4.32
CA GLY A 77 11.55 -5.12 5.38
C GLY A 77 12.52 -5.26 6.54
N ALA A 78 13.81 -5.48 6.27
CA ALA A 78 14.83 -5.52 7.32
C ALA A 78 14.96 -4.18 8.04
N VAL A 79 14.92 -3.06 7.31
CA VAL A 79 15.03 -1.70 7.89
C VAL A 79 13.82 -1.32 8.74
N TYR A 80 12.60 -1.53 8.26
CA TYR A 80 11.38 -1.02 8.90
C TYR A 80 10.62 -2.02 9.78
N LEU A 81 10.82 -3.32 9.56
CA LEU A 81 10.18 -4.40 10.32
C LEU A 81 11.18 -5.26 11.12
N GLY A 82 12.49 -5.05 10.94
CA GLY A 82 13.55 -5.69 11.72
C GLY A 82 13.78 -5.08 13.11
N PHE A 83 12.87 -4.26 13.63
CA PHE A 83 12.92 -3.69 14.98
C PHE A 83 11.50 -3.63 15.56
N TYR A 84 11.34 -3.22 16.82
CA TYR A 84 10.03 -2.96 17.42
C TYR A 84 9.24 -1.94 16.58
N SER A 85 8.33 -2.44 15.76
CA SER A 85 7.54 -1.67 14.81
C SER A 85 6.07 -1.95 14.99
N LYS A 86 5.26 -0.89 14.91
CA LYS A 86 3.80 -0.98 14.89
C LYS A 86 3.25 -1.55 13.58
N ASP A 87 4.06 -1.49 12.53
CA ASP A 87 3.68 -1.94 11.19
C ASP A 87 3.79 -3.47 11.04
N ILE A 88 4.20 -4.20 12.09
CA ILE A 88 4.20 -5.67 12.12
C ILE A 88 2.82 -6.28 11.88
N VAL A 89 1.77 -5.66 12.43
CA VAL A 89 0.40 -6.13 12.26
C VAL A 89 -0.04 -5.91 10.80
N VAL A 90 0.46 -4.88 10.14
CA VAL A 90 0.21 -4.63 8.71
C VAL A 90 0.81 -5.74 7.85
N ALA A 91 1.96 -6.31 8.22
CA ALA A 91 2.53 -7.47 7.52
C ALA A 91 1.63 -8.71 7.63
N VAL A 92 0.95 -8.92 8.76
CA VAL A 92 -0.06 -9.98 8.92
C VAL A 92 -1.26 -9.72 8.00
N ILE A 93 -1.70 -8.47 7.88
CA ILE A 93 -2.78 -8.10 6.95
C ILE A 93 -2.35 -8.35 5.50
N ALA A 94 -1.12 -7.99 5.13
CA ALA A 94 -0.57 -8.25 3.80
C ALA A 94 -0.55 -9.76 3.49
N LEU A 95 -0.12 -10.59 4.45
CA LEU A 95 -0.21 -12.05 4.32
C LEU A 95 -1.65 -12.51 4.14
N ALA A 96 -2.61 -11.99 4.91
CA ALA A 96 -4.02 -12.33 4.80
C ALA A 96 -4.61 -11.96 3.42
N VAL A 97 -4.24 -10.79 2.87
CA VAL A 97 -4.63 -10.34 1.52
C VAL A 97 -4.18 -11.31 0.43
N ILE A 98 -3.05 -12.00 0.63
CA ILE A 98 -2.52 -12.98 -0.33
C ILE A 98 -3.12 -14.37 -0.08
N ALA A 99 -3.07 -14.82 1.17
CA ALA A 99 -3.31 -16.21 1.56
C ALA A 99 -4.80 -16.59 1.59
N LEU A 100 -5.67 -15.70 2.09
CA LEU A 100 -7.09 -16.01 2.28
C LEU A 100 -7.78 -16.33 0.94
N PRO A 101 -8.73 -17.28 0.91
CA PRO A 101 -9.51 -17.55 -0.29
C PRO A 101 -10.32 -16.33 -0.73
N SER A 102 -10.66 -16.28 -2.02
CA SER A 102 -11.49 -15.22 -2.61
C SER A 102 -12.99 -15.52 -2.52
N ASN A 103 -13.38 -16.55 -1.77
CA ASN A 103 -14.77 -16.90 -1.49
C ASN A 103 -15.38 -15.92 -0.45
N PRO A 104 -16.72 -15.92 -0.24
CA PRO A 104 -17.37 -15.01 0.69
C PRO A 104 -16.79 -15.07 2.11
N ALA A 105 -16.53 -16.27 2.65
CA ALA A 105 -15.95 -16.44 3.97
C ALA A 105 -14.56 -15.80 4.10
N GLY A 106 -13.68 -15.97 3.10
CA GLY A 106 -12.36 -15.35 3.07
C GLY A 106 -12.41 -13.83 2.96
N ASN A 107 -13.36 -13.28 2.19
CA ASN A 107 -13.55 -11.84 2.09
C ASN A 107 -14.13 -11.23 3.37
N VAL A 108 -15.07 -11.91 4.03
CA VAL A 108 -15.60 -11.51 5.35
C VAL A 108 -14.49 -11.56 6.40
N THR A 109 -13.72 -12.64 6.43
CA THR A 109 -12.57 -12.78 7.35
C THR A 109 -11.58 -11.64 7.15
N LEU A 110 -11.24 -11.31 5.89
CA LEU A 110 -10.36 -10.19 5.60
C LEU A 110 -10.95 -8.86 6.05
N ALA A 111 -12.24 -8.61 5.80
CA ALA A 111 -12.92 -7.40 6.26
C ALA A 111 -12.89 -7.27 7.78
N LEU A 112 -13.14 -8.37 8.52
CA LEU A 112 -13.04 -8.40 9.98
C LEU A 112 -11.63 -8.11 10.47
N ILE A 113 -10.60 -8.61 9.80
CA ILE A 113 -9.19 -8.28 10.11
C ILE A 113 -8.94 -6.77 9.94
N PHE A 114 -9.41 -6.17 8.85
CA PHE A 114 -9.30 -4.72 8.62
C PHE A 114 -10.06 -3.91 9.69
N VAL A 115 -11.27 -4.32 10.05
CA VAL A 115 -12.08 -3.67 11.10
C VAL A 115 -11.38 -3.77 12.46
N GLY A 116 -10.91 -4.97 12.84
CA GLY A 116 -10.18 -5.18 14.08
C GLY A 116 -8.92 -4.31 14.16
N TYR A 117 -8.18 -4.21 13.06
CA TYR A 117 -7.04 -3.31 12.98
C TYR A 117 -7.45 -1.83 13.11
N ALA A 118 -8.51 -1.40 12.41
CA ALA A 118 -8.97 -0.03 12.42
C ALA A 118 -9.42 0.44 13.82
N LEU A 119 -10.11 -0.44 14.56
CA LEU A 119 -10.58 -0.17 15.92
C LEU A 119 -9.43 -0.12 16.94
N THR A 120 -8.37 -0.89 16.73
CA THR A 120 -7.29 -1.07 17.71
C THR A 120 -6.12 -0.12 17.47
N PHE A 121 -5.69 0.06 16.22
CA PHE A 121 -4.45 0.76 15.89
C PHE A 121 -4.70 2.12 15.24
N ARG A 122 -5.48 2.17 14.15
CA ARG A 122 -5.62 3.38 13.32
C ARG A 122 -6.99 3.43 12.62
N SER A 123 -7.86 4.35 13.03
CA SER A 123 -9.25 4.46 12.52
C SER A 123 -9.35 4.72 11.01
N TYR A 124 -8.38 5.40 10.41
CA TYR A 124 -8.38 5.66 8.96
C TYR A 124 -8.33 4.38 8.11
N TRP A 125 -8.02 3.21 8.70
CA TRP A 125 -8.11 1.92 8.00
C TRP A 125 -9.53 1.54 7.59
N PHE A 126 -10.57 2.14 8.18
CA PHE A 126 -11.93 2.06 7.66
C PHE A 126 -12.03 2.62 6.23
N LEU A 127 -11.29 3.68 5.91
CA LEU A 127 -11.24 4.24 4.56
C LEU A 127 -10.56 3.27 3.59
N ILE A 128 -9.44 2.63 4.01
CA ILE A 128 -8.75 1.63 3.17
C ILE A 128 -9.72 0.49 2.84
N LEU A 129 -10.44 -0.02 3.83
CA LEU A 129 -11.43 -1.09 3.64
C LEU A 129 -12.57 -0.64 2.71
N ALA A 130 -13.17 0.52 2.96
CA ALA A 130 -14.29 1.04 2.17
C ALA A 130 -13.92 1.26 0.70
N ILE A 131 -12.77 1.89 0.44
CA ILE A 131 -12.26 2.14 -0.92
C ILE A 131 -11.95 0.80 -1.60
N SER A 132 -11.32 -0.15 -0.88
CA SER A 132 -11.02 -1.48 -1.41
C SER A 132 -12.29 -2.23 -1.84
N ILE A 133 -13.33 -2.23 -1.00
CA ILE A 133 -14.62 -2.85 -1.32
C ILE A 133 -15.25 -2.16 -2.54
N GLY A 134 -15.25 -0.82 -2.59
CA GLY A 134 -15.75 -0.05 -3.72
C GLY A 134 -15.06 -0.43 -5.04
N LEU A 135 -13.73 -0.52 -5.03
CA LEU A 135 -12.93 -0.95 -6.19
C LEU A 135 -13.26 -2.39 -6.63
N ILE A 136 -13.43 -3.31 -5.67
CA ILE A 136 -13.78 -4.72 -5.95
C ILE A 136 -15.18 -4.84 -6.55
N VAL A 137 -16.16 -4.12 -6.00
CA VAL A 137 -17.55 -4.11 -6.48
C VAL A 137 -17.63 -3.50 -7.88
N LEU A 138 -16.94 -2.37 -8.09
CA LEU A 138 -16.95 -1.64 -9.35
C LEU A 138 -15.97 -2.18 -10.40
N ARG A 139 -15.22 -3.27 -10.12
CA ARG A 139 -14.16 -3.82 -10.99
C ARG A 139 -14.59 -4.05 -12.44
N ARG A 140 -15.85 -4.44 -12.67
CA ARG A 140 -16.39 -4.67 -14.03
C ARG A 140 -16.51 -3.37 -14.83
N ARG A 141 -16.76 -2.24 -14.16
CA ARG A 141 -16.86 -0.90 -14.75
C ARG A 141 -15.49 -0.22 -14.88
N LEU A 142 -14.56 -0.55 -13.98
CA LEU A 142 -13.21 0.02 -13.85
C LEU A 142 -12.12 -0.72 -14.64
N ARG A 143 -12.42 -1.15 -15.88
CA ARG A 143 -11.46 -1.91 -16.69
C ARG A 143 -10.33 -1.07 -17.30
N THR A 144 -10.48 0.25 -17.32
CA THR A 144 -9.49 1.16 -17.91
C THR A 144 -8.78 1.97 -16.82
N PRO A 145 -7.46 2.25 -16.98
CA PRO A 145 -6.72 3.07 -16.03
C PRO A 145 -7.34 4.45 -15.81
N ALA A 146 -7.88 5.07 -16.87
CA ALA A 146 -8.54 6.38 -16.78
C ALA A 146 -9.77 6.34 -15.86
N ARG A 147 -10.62 5.31 -15.94
CA ARG A 147 -11.78 5.17 -15.05
C ARG A 147 -11.37 4.89 -13.61
N MET A 148 -10.27 4.15 -13.41
CA MET A 148 -9.72 3.93 -12.09
C MET A 148 -9.20 5.24 -11.50
N LEU A 149 -8.36 5.97 -12.23
CA LEU A 149 -7.85 7.27 -11.81
C LEU A 149 -8.99 8.26 -11.50
N LEU A 150 -10.00 8.33 -12.37
CA LEU A 150 -11.18 9.17 -12.15
C LEU A 150 -11.90 8.80 -10.85
N LEU A 151 -12.04 7.50 -10.55
CA LEU A 151 -12.63 7.07 -9.28
C LEU A 151 -11.76 7.45 -8.08
N LEU A 152 -10.44 7.28 -8.15
CA LEU A 152 -9.54 7.67 -7.05
C LEU A 152 -9.61 9.18 -6.79
N VAL A 153 -9.62 9.99 -7.86
CA VAL A 153 -9.83 11.45 -7.78
C VAL A 153 -11.20 11.76 -7.18
N ALA A 154 -12.27 11.11 -7.65
CA ALA A 154 -13.61 11.32 -7.11
C ALA A 154 -13.70 10.98 -5.61
N VAL A 155 -13.02 9.91 -5.17
CA VAL A 155 -12.93 9.54 -3.74
C VAL A 155 -12.22 10.62 -2.95
N LEU A 156 -11.09 11.15 -3.43
CA LEU A 156 -10.36 12.23 -2.76
C LEU A 156 -11.20 13.50 -2.64
N VAL A 157 -11.80 13.95 -3.74
CA VAL A 157 -12.67 15.12 -3.77
C VAL A 157 -13.84 14.94 -2.79
N THR A 158 -14.48 13.76 -2.80
CA THR A 158 -15.59 13.46 -1.90
C THR A 158 -15.13 13.45 -0.44
N ALA A 159 -13.97 12.86 -0.13
CA ALA A 159 -13.40 12.85 1.21
C ALA A 159 -13.11 14.27 1.71
N SER A 160 -12.51 15.12 0.88
CA SER A 160 -12.26 16.54 1.19
C SER A 160 -13.56 17.30 1.47
N LEU A 161 -14.59 17.10 0.64
CA LEU A 161 -15.90 17.74 0.81
C LEU A 161 -16.60 17.30 2.10
N ILE A 162 -16.63 15.98 2.36
CA ILE A 162 -17.23 15.43 3.59
C ILE A 162 -16.50 15.98 4.81
N TYR A 163 -15.16 15.95 4.81
CA TYR A 163 -14.37 16.44 5.94
C TYR A 163 -14.65 17.91 6.23
N ALA A 164 -14.62 18.76 5.19
CA ALA A 164 -14.95 20.17 5.33
C ALA A 164 -16.38 20.41 5.85
N SER A 165 -17.36 19.61 5.40
CA SER A 165 -18.74 19.74 5.87
C SER A 165 -18.94 19.34 7.34
N LEU A 166 -18.17 18.36 7.83
CA LEU A 166 -18.29 17.85 9.20
C LEU A 166 -17.50 18.68 10.22
N TYR A 167 -16.32 19.17 9.83
CA TYR A 167 -15.39 19.81 10.77
C TYR A 167 -15.22 21.31 10.52
N GLY A 168 -15.78 21.86 9.45
CA GLY A 168 -15.67 23.29 9.12
C GLY A 168 -14.25 23.73 8.71
N VAL A 169 -13.32 22.79 8.58
CA VAL A 169 -11.90 23.02 8.25
C VAL A 169 -11.48 22.10 7.12
N ASP A 170 -10.37 22.42 6.47
CA ASP A 170 -9.91 21.64 5.33
C ASP A 170 -9.27 20.32 5.78
N ILE A 171 -9.38 19.28 4.95
CA ILE A 171 -8.65 18.03 5.18
C ILE A 171 -7.13 18.23 5.17
N ARG A 172 -6.64 19.26 4.45
CA ARG A 172 -5.23 19.71 4.46
C ARG A 172 -4.72 20.03 5.85
N ASP A 173 -5.57 20.65 6.68
CA ASP A 173 -5.17 21.18 7.99
C ASP A 173 -4.72 20.06 8.93
N VAL A 174 -5.21 18.82 8.72
CA VAL A 174 -4.76 17.63 9.45
C VAL A 174 -3.27 17.39 9.25
N ARG A 175 -2.78 17.47 8.01
CA ARG A 175 -1.37 17.24 7.71
C ARG A 175 -0.53 18.44 8.08
N ASP A 176 -1.02 19.65 7.78
CA ASP A 176 -0.26 20.87 8.07
C ASP A 176 -0.04 21.04 9.58
N ALA A 177 -1.00 20.62 10.42
CA ALA A 177 -0.81 20.52 11.87
C ALA A 177 0.31 19.53 12.27
N ILE A 178 0.35 18.34 11.66
CA ILE A 178 1.39 17.33 11.94
C ILE A 178 2.78 17.82 11.48
N ASN A 179 2.84 18.52 10.36
CA ASN A 179 4.08 19.06 9.83
C ASN A 179 4.57 20.28 10.61
N ALA A 180 3.68 21.09 11.18
CA ALA A 180 4.02 22.26 11.98
C ALA A 180 4.90 21.88 13.19
N ASP A 181 4.58 20.77 13.86
CA ASP A 181 5.34 20.25 15.01
C ASP A 181 6.75 19.77 14.66
N ARG A 182 7.07 19.64 13.35
CA ARG A 182 8.34 19.13 12.84
C ARG A 182 9.21 20.20 12.20
N LEU A 183 8.70 21.43 12.04
CA LEU A 183 9.42 22.53 11.41
C LEU A 183 10.77 22.77 12.11
N GLY A 184 11.85 22.78 11.32
CA GLY A 184 13.22 22.98 11.82
C GLY A 184 13.96 21.71 12.28
N SER A 185 13.32 20.53 12.25
CA SER A 185 13.98 19.26 12.51
C SER A 185 14.65 18.68 11.25
N ALA A 186 15.71 17.87 11.43
CA ALA A 186 16.32 17.12 10.33
C ALA A 186 15.32 16.13 9.69
N ASP A 187 14.32 15.67 10.46
CA ASP A 187 13.28 14.74 10.01
C ASP A 187 12.24 15.40 9.08
N ALA A 188 12.17 16.74 9.02
CA ALA A 188 11.22 17.46 8.16
C ALA A 188 11.69 17.63 6.70
N GLN A 189 12.90 17.21 6.36
CA GLN A 189 13.48 17.42 5.01
C GLN A 189 12.72 16.69 3.89
N SER A 190 11.94 15.66 4.24
CA SER A 190 11.08 14.92 3.30
C SER A 190 9.59 15.19 3.49
N ALA A 191 9.23 16.24 4.21
CA ALA A 191 7.84 16.62 4.46
C ALA A 191 7.10 16.93 3.15
N ILE A 192 5.86 16.48 3.06
CA ILE A 192 4.93 16.80 1.97
C ILE A 192 4.16 18.04 2.41
N SER A 193 4.53 19.19 1.86
CA SER A 193 3.82 20.45 2.11
C SER A 193 2.58 20.56 1.22
N SER A 194 1.58 21.30 1.69
CA SER A 194 0.45 21.73 0.86
C SER A 194 0.95 22.57 -0.31
N PHE A 195 0.48 22.25 -1.52
CA PHE A 195 0.95 22.87 -2.78
C PHE A 195 0.22 24.17 -3.12
N LEU A 196 -1.03 24.30 -2.70
CA LEU A 196 -1.84 25.50 -2.90
C LEU A 196 -2.21 26.12 -1.55
N THR A 197 -1.87 27.40 -1.38
CA THR A 197 -2.32 28.23 -0.27
C THR A 197 -3.68 28.87 -0.60
N GLY A 198 -4.69 28.66 0.24
CA GLY A 198 -6.03 29.22 0.05
C GLY A 198 -7.00 28.33 -0.75
N GLY A 199 -8.07 28.91 -1.30
CA GLY A 199 -9.05 28.23 -2.15
C GLY A 199 -10.18 27.48 -1.44
N GLY A 200 -10.29 27.59 -0.11
CA GLY A 200 -11.33 26.90 0.67
C GLY A 200 -11.40 25.39 0.39
N VAL A 201 -12.60 24.81 0.44
CA VAL A 201 -12.83 23.37 0.22
C VAL A 201 -12.35 22.88 -1.16
N ALA A 202 -12.49 23.72 -2.20
CA ALA A 202 -12.00 23.39 -3.54
C ALA A 202 -10.47 23.33 -3.58
N GLY A 203 -9.79 24.25 -2.91
CA GLY A 203 -8.33 24.23 -2.73
C GLY A 203 -7.86 22.99 -1.98
N GLY A 204 -8.63 22.51 -1.00
CA GLY A 204 -8.41 21.24 -0.30
C GLY A 204 -8.45 20.03 -1.21
N ALA A 205 -9.52 19.93 -2.01
CA ALA A 205 -9.69 18.84 -2.95
C ALA A 205 -8.60 18.80 -4.04
N ILE A 206 -8.19 19.97 -4.55
CA ILE A 206 -7.10 20.06 -5.54
C ILE A 206 -5.77 19.63 -4.91
N ASN A 207 -5.47 20.10 -3.70
CA ASN A 207 -4.27 19.68 -2.97
C ASN A 207 -4.24 18.17 -2.74
N ALA A 208 -5.33 17.56 -2.26
CA ALA A 208 -5.42 16.11 -2.09
C ALA A 208 -5.10 15.35 -3.41
N CYS A 209 -5.54 15.88 -4.56
CA CYS A 209 -5.21 15.31 -5.87
C CYS A 209 -3.74 15.50 -6.26
N LEU A 210 -3.16 16.68 -6.00
CA LEU A 210 -1.74 16.94 -6.22
C LEU A 210 -0.86 16.06 -5.34
N GLU A 211 -1.28 15.80 -4.11
CA GLU A 211 -0.59 14.94 -3.16
C GLU A 211 -0.60 13.49 -3.62
N LEU A 212 -1.72 12.99 -4.14
CA LEU A 212 -1.76 11.68 -4.77
C LEU A 212 -0.80 11.63 -5.98
N LEU A 213 -0.83 12.66 -6.84
CA LEU A 213 0.04 12.74 -8.00
C LEU A 213 1.52 12.70 -7.59
N PHE A 214 1.91 13.49 -6.60
CA PHE A 214 3.30 13.59 -6.16
C PHE A 214 3.73 12.44 -5.24
N LEU A 215 2.81 11.74 -4.59
CA LEU A 215 3.13 10.48 -3.91
C LEU A 215 3.44 9.35 -4.91
N VAL A 216 2.72 9.33 -6.05
CA VAL A 216 2.94 8.39 -7.15
C VAL A 216 4.17 8.75 -7.98
N ALA A 217 4.38 10.04 -8.24
CA ALA A 217 5.51 10.59 -8.98
C ALA A 217 6.19 11.68 -8.14
N PRO A 218 7.17 11.33 -7.27
CA PRO A 218 7.78 12.23 -6.28
C PRO A 218 8.72 13.30 -6.87
N ILE A 219 8.21 14.11 -7.79
CA ILE A 219 8.92 15.23 -8.40
C ILE A 219 9.40 16.21 -7.31
N PRO A 220 8.57 16.63 -6.32
CA PRO A 220 9.04 17.53 -5.27
C PRO A 220 10.22 16.96 -4.48
N LEU A 221 10.20 15.66 -4.16
CA LEU A 221 11.29 14.99 -3.46
C LEU A 221 12.57 14.92 -4.29
N ALA A 222 12.44 14.63 -5.59
CA ALA A 222 13.60 14.62 -6.50
C ALA A 222 14.25 16.01 -6.61
N LEU A 223 13.44 17.08 -6.54
CA LEU A 223 13.90 18.46 -6.59
C LEU A 223 14.53 18.95 -5.27
N THR A 224 14.27 18.29 -4.13
CA THR A 224 14.98 18.56 -2.87
C THR A 224 16.50 18.37 -3.01
N GLY A 225 16.93 17.52 -3.94
CA GLY A 225 18.35 17.30 -4.27
C GLY A 225 19.04 16.30 -3.34
N GLY A 226 20.16 15.73 -3.82
CA GLY A 226 20.92 14.72 -3.08
C GLY A 226 20.57 13.28 -3.46
N PRO A 227 21.55 12.36 -3.38
CA PRO A 227 21.43 11.02 -3.95
C PRO A 227 20.37 10.16 -3.25
N LEU A 228 20.17 10.34 -1.94
CA LEU A 228 19.18 9.60 -1.17
C LEU A 228 17.75 9.94 -1.61
N TYR A 229 17.40 11.23 -1.71
CA TYR A 229 16.05 11.66 -2.10
C TYR A 229 15.75 11.32 -3.56
N ALA A 230 16.73 11.47 -4.46
CA ALA A 230 16.61 11.02 -5.84
C ALA A 230 16.37 9.50 -5.91
N GLY A 231 17.11 8.70 -5.13
CA GLY A 231 16.94 7.26 -5.06
C GLY A 231 15.54 6.85 -4.58
N ILE A 232 15.03 7.49 -3.52
CA ILE A 232 13.68 7.24 -2.99
C ILE A 232 12.61 7.66 -4.01
N ALA A 233 12.77 8.81 -4.66
CA ALA A 233 11.83 9.29 -5.68
C ALA A 233 11.74 8.32 -6.86
N VAL A 234 12.88 7.84 -7.37
CA VAL A 234 12.95 6.82 -8.43
C VAL A 234 12.31 5.51 -7.99
N LEU A 235 12.59 5.06 -6.77
CA LEU A 235 12.04 3.82 -6.23
C LEU A 235 10.50 3.88 -6.15
N LEU A 236 9.94 4.95 -5.57
CA LEU A 236 8.50 5.15 -5.45
C LEU A 236 7.83 5.28 -6.82
N ALA A 237 8.40 6.08 -7.72
CA ALA A 237 7.87 6.24 -9.08
C ALA A 237 7.88 4.90 -9.84
N ALA A 238 9.00 4.17 -9.82
CA ALA A 238 9.10 2.87 -10.45
C ALA A 238 8.11 1.85 -9.85
N PHE A 239 7.99 1.84 -8.51
CA PHE A 239 7.05 0.99 -7.80
C PHE A 239 5.62 1.24 -8.28
N TRP A 240 5.11 2.47 -8.17
CA TRP A 240 3.73 2.78 -8.55
C TRP A 240 3.48 2.57 -10.03
N MET A 241 4.43 2.93 -10.91
CA MET A 241 4.32 2.66 -12.33
C MET A 241 4.16 1.16 -12.63
N THR A 242 4.94 0.29 -11.97
CA THR A 242 4.79 -1.16 -12.16
C THR A 242 3.45 -1.67 -11.66
N VAL A 243 2.95 -1.17 -10.52
CA VAL A 243 1.62 -1.48 -9.99
C VAL A 243 0.53 -1.06 -10.98
N PHE A 244 0.55 0.19 -11.47
CA PHE A 244 -0.43 0.68 -12.45
C PHE A 244 -0.42 -0.14 -13.74
N LEU A 245 0.76 -0.55 -14.23
CA LEU A 245 0.87 -1.42 -15.40
C LEU A 245 0.28 -2.81 -15.15
N ALA A 246 0.49 -3.40 -13.96
CA ALA A 246 -0.10 -4.68 -13.60
C ALA A 246 -1.63 -4.60 -13.47
N VAL A 247 -2.15 -3.54 -12.83
CA VAL A 247 -3.59 -3.25 -12.75
C VAL A 247 -4.20 -3.08 -14.15
N ARG A 248 -3.52 -2.35 -15.04
CA ARG A 248 -3.92 -2.17 -16.44
C ARG A 248 -4.00 -3.48 -17.21
N LYS A 249 -3.11 -4.44 -16.94
CA LYS A 249 -3.13 -5.80 -17.52
C LYS A 249 -4.29 -6.62 -16.96
N LEU A 250 -4.54 -6.51 -15.66
CA LEU A 250 -5.63 -7.17 -14.97
C LEU A 250 -7.01 -6.74 -15.50
N GLY A 251 -7.21 -5.44 -15.73
CA GLY A 251 -8.44 -4.88 -16.33
C GLY A 251 -8.79 -5.44 -17.71
N ARG A 252 -7.78 -5.88 -18.47
CA ARG A 252 -7.93 -6.54 -19.78
C ARG A 252 -8.10 -8.06 -19.69
N THR A 253 -8.21 -8.61 -18.49
CA THR A 253 -8.28 -10.05 -18.25
C THR A 253 -9.53 -10.40 -17.43
N PRO A 254 -10.67 -10.68 -18.10
CA PRO A 254 -11.93 -10.96 -17.42
C PRO A 254 -11.89 -12.16 -16.46
N SER A 255 -11.09 -13.17 -16.78
CA SER A 255 -10.95 -14.42 -16.00
C SER A 255 -9.75 -14.42 -15.05
N ALA A 256 -9.21 -13.25 -14.71
CA ALA A 256 -8.10 -13.18 -13.77
C ALA A 256 -8.50 -13.64 -12.37
N ASP A 257 -7.53 -14.20 -11.63
CA ASP A 257 -7.70 -14.60 -10.23
C ASP A 257 -8.29 -13.42 -9.42
N PRO A 258 -9.46 -13.60 -8.78
CA PRO A 258 -10.09 -12.55 -7.96
C PRO A 258 -9.18 -12.02 -6.84
N ARG A 259 -8.19 -12.80 -6.38
CA ARG A 259 -7.20 -12.35 -5.38
C ARG A 259 -6.31 -11.24 -5.93
N LEU A 260 -6.01 -11.22 -7.22
CA LEU A 260 -5.24 -10.14 -7.85
C LEU A 260 -6.03 -8.84 -7.87
N TRP A 261 -7.35 -8.91 -8.07
CA TRP A 261 -8.24 -7.75 -7.96
C TRP A 261 -8.34 -7.24 -6.52
N ARG A 262 -8.33 -8.15 -5.55
CA ARG A 262 -8.26 -7.79 -4.14
C ARG A 262 -6.94 -7.11 -3.79
N ALA A 263 -5.82 -7.67 -4.23
CA ALA A 263 -4.49 -7.09 -4.03
C ALA A 263 -4.37 -5.69 -4.65
N SER A 264 -4.85 -5.51 -5.89
CA SER A 264 -4.85 -4.19 -6.53
C SER A 264 -5.75 -3.20 -5.82
N ALA A 265 -6.95 -3.61 -5.40
CA ALA A 265 -7.88 -2.76 -4.67
C ALA A 265 -7.27 -2.26 -3.36
N VAL A 266 -6.62 -3.14 -2.59
CA VAL A 266 -5.94 -2.78 -1.34
C VAL A 266 -4.78 -1.81 -1.60
N LEU A 267 -3.90 -2.09 -2.57
CA LEU A 267 -2.77 -1.21 -2.88
C LEU A 267 -3.23 0.20 -3.32
N LEU A 268 -4.26 0.28 -4.15
CA LEU A 268 -4.82 1.56 -4.60
C LEU A 268 -5.57 2.29 -3.49
N ALA A 269 -6.25 1.58 -2.60
CA ALA A 269 -6.84 2.18 -1.42
C ALA A 269 -5.76 2.74 -0.48
N CYS A 270 -4.66 2.00 -0.30
CA CYS A 270 -3.53 2.46 0.49
C CYS A 270 -2.92 3.75 -0.05
N VAL A 271 -2.66 3.88 -1.36
CA VAL A 271 -2.06 5.11 -1.90
C VAL A 271 -2.98 6.33 -1.76
N VAL A 272 -4.30 6.15 -1.91
CA VAL A 272 -5.29 7.21 -1.71
C VAL A 272 -5.33 7.66 -0.25
N VAL A 273 -5.29 6.71 0.69
CA VAL A 273 -5.30 7.06 2.12
C VAL A 273 -3.95 7.66 2.54
N GLN A 274 -2.84 7.17 2.00
CA GLN A 274 -1.53 7.78 2.22
C GLN A 274 -1.48 9.21 1.68
N SER A 275 -2.03 9.49 0.50
CA SER A 275 -2.01 10.86 -0.01
C SER A 275 -2.76 11.85 0.88
N LEU A 276 -3.78 11.41 1.64
CA LEU A 276 -4.52 12.26 2.55
C LEU A 276 -3.82 12.51 3.90
N PHE A 277 -3.13 11.50 4.43
CA PHE A 277 -2.68 11.53 5.84
C PHE A 277 -1.18 11.42 6.02
N GLU A 278 -0.42 11.08 4.97
CA GLU A 278 1.01 10.87 5.10
C GLU A 278 1.74 12.23 5.16
N PRO A 279 2.51 12.48 6.24
CA PRO A 279 3.16 13.78 6.43
C PRO A 279 4.46 13.94 5.62
N ASP A 280 5.15 12.83 5.30
CA ASP A 280 6.47 12.85 4.68
C ASP A 280 6.75 11.58 3.84
N TYR A 281 7.67 11.68 2.87
CA TYR A 281 8.00 10.57 1.95
C TYR A 281 8.71 9.39 2.65
N GLY A 282 9.45 9.63 3.73
CA GLY A 282 10.10 8.57 4.50
C GLY A 282 9.07 7.68 5.21
N SER A 283 8.08 8.30 5.84
CA SER A 283 6.93 7.66 6.46
C SER A 283 6.05 6.98 5.41
N ALA A 284 5.86 7.60 4.23
CA ALA A 284 5.19 6.96 3.10
C ALA A 284 5.84 5.63 2.71
N LEU A 285 7.16 5.60 2.55
CA LEU A 285 7.93 4.41 2.18
C LEU A 285 7.86 3.35 3.28
N ARG A 286 7.94 3.77 4.55
CA ARG A 286 7.78 2.89 5.71
C ARG A 286 6.41 2.21 5.72
N HIS A 287 5.33 2.96 5.57
CA HIS A 287 3.97 2.41 5.57
C HIS A 287 3.65 1.59 4.31
N LEU A 288 4.34 1.87 3.19
CA LEU A 288 4.25 1.05 1.98
C LEU A 288 4.98 -0.30 2.13
N THR A 289 6.04 -0.35 2.93
CA THR A 289 6.93 -1.53 3.05
C THR A 289 6.18 -2.83 3.36
N PRO A 290 5.29 -2.91 4.37
CA PRO A 290 4.52 -4.12 4.64
C PRO A 290 3.65 -4.61 3.46
N PHE A 291 3.33 -3.76 2.49
CA PHE A 291 2.53 -4.10 1.31
C PHE A 291 3.36 -4.54 0.09
N LEU A 292 4.70 -4.50 0.15
CA LEU A 292 5.56 -5.01 -0.92
C LEU A 292 5.30 -6.48 -1.28
N PRO A 293 4.95 -7.39 -0.35
CA PRO A 293 4.49 -8.74 -0.69
C PRO A 293 3.20 -8.76 -1.51
N VAL A 294 2.26 -7.86 -1.21
CA VAL A 294 0.99 -7.74 -1.96
C VAL A 294 1.26 -7.21 -3.37
N ALA A 295 2.17 -6.25 -3.50
CA ALA A 295 2.63 -5.76 -4.80
C ALA A 295 3.33 -6.87 -5.59
N LEU A 296 4.24 -7.62 -4.97
CA LEU A 296 4.94 -8.74 -5.60
C LEU A 296 3.93 -9.80 -6.10
N PHE A 297 2.95 -10.16 -5.28
CA PHE A 297 1.86 -11.07 -5.65
C PHE A 297 1.09 -10.57 -6.87
N LEU A 298 0.74 -9.28 -6.90
CA LEU A 298 0.05 -8.66 -8.04
C LEU A 298 0.89 -8.67 -9.32
N LEU A 299 2.15 -8.23 -9.23
CA LEU A 299 3.07 -8.13 -10.36
C LEU A 299 3.34 -9.51 -10.98
N HIS A 300 3.61 -10.52 -10.14
CA HIS A 300 3.92 -11.88 -10.55
C HIS A 300 2.69 -12.62 -11.12
N GLY A 301 1.51 -12.40 -10.54
CA GLY A 301 0.27 -12.91 -11.10
C GLY A 301 -0.05 -12.29 -12.47
N ALA A 302 0.14 -10.97 -12.62
CA ALA A 302 -0.12 -10.27 -13.88
C ALA A 302 0.85 -10.68 -15.00
N SER A 303 2.15 -10.92 -14.70
CA SER A 303 3.11 -11.43 -15.67
C SER A 303 2.75 -12.85 -16.12
N THR A 304 2.41 -13.73 -15.18
CA THR A 304 2.03 -15.12 -15.44
C THR A 304 0.81 -15.23 -16.35
N ILE A 305 -0.25 -14.45 -16.07
CA ILE A 305 -1.45 -14.40 -16.92
C ILE A 305 -1.10 -13.97 -18.35
N THR A 306 -0.18 -13.01 -18.51
CA THR A 306 0.25 -12.52 -19.82
C THR A 306 1.01 -13.60 -20.59
N ALA A 307 1.93 -14.31 -19.93
CA ALA A 307 2.71 -15.39 -20.53
C ALA A 307 1.82 -16.57 -20.99
N LEU A 308 0.86 -16.98 -20.15
CA LEU A 308 -0.09 -18.05 -20.52
C LEU A 308 -0.92 -17.69 -21.75
N ARG A 309 -1.32 -16.42 -21.90
CA ARG A 309 -2.04 -15.96 -23.10
C ARG A 309 -1.18 -15.96 -24.36
N ALA A 310 0.08 -15.53 -24.27
CA ALA A 310 1.01 -15.55 -25.40
C ALA A 310 1.22 -16.99 -25.92
N ASN A 311 1.33 -17.97 -25.01
CA ASN A 311 1.53 -19.37 -25.37
C ASN A 311 0.28 -20.05 -25.95
N GLN A 312 -0.93 -19.53 -25.71
CA GLN A 312 -2.18 -20.07 -26.27
C GLN A 312 -2.53 -19.52 -27.67
N GLN A 313 -1.95 -18.38 -28.09
CA GLN A 313 -2.21 -17.78 -29.41
C GLN A 313 -1.62 -18.50 -30.64
N PRO A 314 -0.48 -19.24 -30.62
CA PRO A 314 0.07 -19.85 -31.83
C PRO A 314 -0.79 -20.99 -32.42
N ALA A 315 -1.63 -21.67 -31.62
CA ALA A 315 -2.47 -22.78 -32.10
C ALA A 315 -3.72 -22.32 -32.91
N ALA A 316 -4.11 -21.04 -32.82
CA ALA A 316 -5.27 -20.52 -33.53
C ALA A 316 -4.94 -20.07 -34.97
N ARG A 317 -3.68 -19.71 -35.25
CA ARG A 317 -3.26 -19.27 -36.59
C ARG A 317 -2.96 -20.42 -37.56
N SER A 318 -2.59 -21.59 -37.06
CA SER A 318 -2.33 -22.78 -37.89
C SER A 318 -3.61 -23.48 -38.39
N ARG A 319 -4.76 -23.29 -37.72
CA ARG A 319 -6.05 -23.84 -38.19
C ARG A 319 -6.71 -23.05 -39.32
N VAL A 320 -6.30 -21.79 -39.54
CA VAL A 320 -6.85 -20.98 -40.65
C VAL A 320 -6.20 -21.35 -41.99
N TYR A 321 -4.96 -21.84 -41.99
CA TYR A 321 -4.27 -22.23 -43.22
C TYR A 321 -4.66 -23.61 -43.77
N ILE A 322 -5.25 -24.49 -42.96
CA ILE A 322 -5.63 -25.85 -43.41
C ILE A 322 -7.05 -25.89 -44.01
N ARG A 323 -7.86 -24.84 -43.86
CA ARG A 323 -9.23 -24.76 -44.43
C ARG A 323 -9.34 -24.01 -45.77
N GLY A 324 -8.23 -23.56 -46.33
CA GLY A 324 -8.18 -22.90 -47.65
C GLY A 324 -7.68 -23.79 -48.79
N ALA A 325 -7.46 -25.08 -48.54
CA ALA A 325 -6.95 -26.04 -49.51
C ALA A 325 -7.76 -27.34 -49.48
N VAL A 326 -9.06 -27.25 -49.77
CA VAL A 326 -9.89 -28.35 -50.29
C VAL A 326 -10.91 -27.76 -51.25
#